data_AF-A0A7Z9SL74-F1
#
_entry.id   AF-A0A7Z9SL74-F1
#
_cell.length_a   1.000
_cell.length_b   1.000
_cell.length_c   1.000
_cell.angle_alpha   90.00
_cell.angle_beta   90.00
_cell.angle_gamma   90.00
#
_symmetry.space_group_name_H-M   'P 1'
#
loop_
_entity.id
_entity.type
_entity.pdbx_description
1 polymer ?
#
loop_
_entity_poly.entity_id
_entity_poly.type
_entity_poly.pdbx_seq_one_letter_code
_entity_poly.pdbx_strand_id
1 'polypeptide(L)'
;MNLNTFRIDQIYQYLLIALAFLLPLTVVGGNLMMVSIVLLWLFSGDYKNKFSQIRSNKVLVASIIFFSLHVVGLLWTEDIKWGLHIVKKMIDFLIFLPILLTVTKKEYIKYYVSAFLLAMTISEITSYLIWFEVINPFKSASVLNPTPFMSHISYNPFLAFAIYLLLHEVFFNSSINSVVRSVYSFFAITMSINMFITGGRAGQVVFFVMIVLIFFQHYQKKTLALVVSTVVVSGIFFSAYQSSEIFQQRVDQTVNEALNPNLWSGSRSSIG
;
A
#
# COMPACT_ATOMS: atom_id res chain seq x y z
N MET A 1 35.73 -6.16 3.53
CA MET A 1 34.38 -6.75 3.41
C MET A 1 34.55 -8.20 2.98
N ASN A 2 34.02 -9.17 3.72
CA ASN A 2 34.24 -10.58 3.43
C ASN A 2 33.38 -11.00 2.21
N LEU A 3 33.88 -11.89 1.34
CA LEU A 3 33.15 -12.30 0.13
C LEU A 3 31.77 -12.89 0.44
N ASN A 4 31.66 -13.58 1.58
CA ASN A 4 30.39 -14.14 2.05
C ASN A 4 29.37 -13.08 2.47
N THR A 5 29.81 -11.98 3.11
CA THR A 5 28.90 -10.90 3.52
C THR A 5 28.37 -10.16 2.29
N PHE A 6 29.21 -9.98 1.26
CA PHE A 6 28.79 -9.36 0.00
C PHE A 6 27.74 -10.20 -0.75
N ARG A 7 27.90 -11.53 -0.77
CA ARG A 7 26.91 -12.44 -1.39
C ARG A 7 25.56 -12.44 -0.66
N ILE A 8 25.57 -12.45 0.67
CA ILE A 8 24.34 -12.40 1.48
C ILE A 8 23.58 -11.09 1.23
N ASP A 9 24.30 -9.97 1.18
CA ASP A 9 23.70 -8.67 0.90
C ASP A 9 22.95 -8.65 -0.43
N GLN A 10 23.53 -9.21 -1.49
CA GLN A 10 22.90 -9.32 -2.80
C GLN A 10 21.65 -10.20 -2.76
N ILE A 11 21.70 -11.32 -2.03
CA ILE A 11 20.54 -12.21 -1.85
C ILE A 11 19.38 -11.46 -1.20
N TYR A 12 19.64 -10.64 -0.16
CA TYR A 12 18.57 -9.79 0.40
C TYR A 12 17.95 -8.89 -0.66
N GLN A 13 18.76 -8.25 -1.52
CA GLN A 13 18.21 -7.33 -2.51
C GLN A 13 17.29 -8.05 -3.49
N TYR A 14 17.67 -9.25 -3.96
CA TYR A 14 16.81 -10.06 -4.83
C TYR A 14 15.54 -10.53 -4.13
N LEU A 15 15.63 -10.95 -2.86
CA LEU A 15 14.46 -11.33 -2.07
C LEU A 15 13.51 -10.15 -1.86
N LEU A 16 14.03 -8.94 -1.65
CA LEU A 16 13.22 -7.72 -1.51
C LEU A 16 12.56 -7.29 -2.82
N ILE A 17 13.26 -7.41 -3.95
CA ILE A 17 12.69 -7.18 -5.29
C ILE A 17 11.57 -8.19 -5.55
N ALA A 18 11.81 -9.47 -5.27
CA ALA A 18 10.80 -10.53 -5.41
C ALA A 18 9.62 -10.31 -4.47
N LEU A 19 9.85 -9.89 -3.22
CA LEU A 19 8.82 -9.52 -2.28
C LEU A 19 7.96 -8.38 -2.84
N ALA A 20 8.58 -7.28 -3.27
CA ALA A 20 7.88 -6.12 -3.82
C ALA A 20 7.00 -6.47 -5.04
N PHE A 21 7.47 -7.40 -5.88
CA PHE A 21 6.72 -7.91 -7.03
C PHE A 21 5.57 -8.87 -6.64
N LEU A 22 5.83 -9.80 -5.71
CA LEU A 22 4.85 -10.84 -5.37
C LEU A 22 3.78 -10.36 -4.41
N LEU A 23 4.07 -9.34 -3.61
CA LEU A 23 3.19 -8.87 -2.55
C LEU A 23 1.81 -8.43 -3.12
N PRO A 24 1.71 -7.70 -4.25
CA PRO A 24 0.41 -7.37 -4.84
C PRO A 24 -0.26 -8.53 -5.60
N LEU A 25 0.43 -9.64 -5.87
CA LEU A 25 -0.06 -10.69 -6.76
C LEU A 25 -0.47 -11.95 -5.98
N THR A 26 0.25 -12.29 -4.91
CA THR A 26 0.04 -13.53 -4.15
C THR A 26 0.40 -13.37 -2.66
N VAL A 27 -0.54 -13.72 -1.79
CA VAL A 27 -0.29 -13.76 -0.33
C VAL A 27 0.77 -14.80 0.02
N VAL A 28 0.70 -15.99 -0.58
CA VAL A 28 1.64 -17.09 -0.32
C VAL A 28 3.06 -16.73 -0.77
N GLY A 29 3.22 -16.16 -1.97
CA GLY A 29 4.53 -15.76 -2.48
C GLY A 29 5.16 -14.64 -1.65
N GLY A 30 4.37 -13.63 -1.28
CA GLY A 30 4.82 -12.57 -0.37
C GLY A 30 5.29 -13.14 0.97
N ASN A 31 4.47 -13.98 1.62
CA ASN A 31 4.83 -14.61 2.89
C ASN A 31 6.09 -15.48 2.80
N LEU A 32 6.26 -16.22 1.70
CA LEU A 32 7.47 -17.03 1.47
C LEU A 32 8.72 -16.15 1.39
N MET A 33 8.66 -15.02 0.69
CA MET A 33 9.78 -14.08 0.61
C MET A 33 10.07 -13.46 1.98
N MET A 34 9.03 -13.05 2.73
CA MET A 34 9.19 -12.51 4.09
C MET A 34 9.88 -13.51 5.03
N VAL A 35 9.42 -14.76 5.07
CA VAL A 35 10.03 -15.82 5.90
C VAL A 35 11.48 -16.07 5.48
N SER A 36 11.75 -16.11 4.17
CA SER A 36 13.12 -16.29 3.64
C SER A 36 14.06 -15.17 4.09
N ILE A 37 13.59 -13.91 4.06
CA ILE A 37 14.34 -12.74 4.54
C ILE A 37 14.61 -12.86 6.04
N VAL A 38 13.60 -13.22 6.84
CA VAL A 38 13.74 -13.38 8.29
C VAL A 38 14.75 -14.48 8.64
N LEU A 39 14.65 -15.65 8.00
CA LEU A 39 15.58 -16.76 8.22
C LEU A 39 17.01 -16.36 7.84
N LEU A 40 17.20 -15.72 6.68
CA LEU A 40 18.52 -15.24 6.27
C LEU A 40 19.07 -14.20 7.25
N TRP A 41 18.20 -13.33 7.79
CA TRP A 41 18.57 -12.34 8.81
C TRP A 41 19.04 -12.98 10.11
N LEU A 42 18.39 -14.06 10.54
CA LEU A 42 18.82 -14.82 11.71
C LEU A 42 20.14 -15.55 11.45
N PHE A 43 20.33 -16.16 10.28
CA PHE A 43 21.55 -16.94 10.03
C PHE A 43 22.76 -16.11 9.57
N SER A 44 22.57 -14.85 9.16
CA SER A 44 23.66 -14.00 8.65
C SER A 44 24.58 -13.41 9.73
N GLY A 45 24.24 -13.50 11.02
CA GLY A 45 25.08 -13.03 12.12
C GLY A 45 25.16 -11.51 12.24
N ASP A 46 26.28 -11.00 12.79
CA ASP A 46 26.54 -9.56 13.06
C ASP A 46 25.44 -8.82 13.84
N TYR A 47 24.95 -9.46 14.89
CA TYR A 47 23.85 -8.94 15.71
C TYR A 47 24.18 -7.61 16.39
N LYS A 48 25.44 -7.39 16.78
CA LYS A 48 25.85 -6.13 17.43
C LYS A 48 25.55 -4.93 16.53
N ASN A 49 25.93 -5.01 15.25
CA ASN A 49 25.67 -3.93 14.30
C ASN A 49 24.18 -3.80 13.97
N LYS A 50 23.48 -4.92 13.77
CA LYS A 50 22.02 -4.92 13.53
C LYS A 50 21.24 -4.25 14.67
N PHE A 51 21.53 -4.60 15.92
CA PHE A 51 20.89 -3.96 17.08
C PHE A 51 21.28 -2.49 17.23
N SER A 52 22.52 -2.12 16.89
CA SER A 52 22.94 -0.72 16.85
C SER A 52 22.15 0.09 15.82
N GLN A 53 21.94 -0.46 14.61
CA GLN A 53 21.10 0.16 13.58
C GLN A 53 19.65 0.33 14.02
N ILE A 54 19.08 -0.69 14.69
CA ILE A 54 17.71 -0.62 15.22
C ILE A 54 17.58 0.49 16.27
N ARG A 55 18.51 0.55 17.24
CA ARG A 55 18.47 1.56 18.32
C ARG A 55 18.71 2.99 17.84
N SER A 56 19.53 3.16 16.81
CA SER A 56 19.82 4.49 16.25
C SER A 56 18.70 5.03 15.34
N ASN A 57 17.81 4.16 14.84
CA ASN A 57 16.72 4.55 13.96
C ASN A 57 15.41 4.76 14.74
N LYS A 58 14.96 6.03 14.83
CA LYS A 58 13.73 6.41 15.53
C LYS A 58 12.47 5.69 15.01
N VAL A 59 12.41 5.39 13.71
CA VAL A 59 11.26 4.68 13.10
C VAL A 59 11.20 3.24 13.61
N LEU A 60 12.36 2.59 13.74
CA LEU A 60 12.45 1.22 14.24
C LEU A 60 12.18 1.13 15.73
N VAL A 61 12.68 2.08 16.50
CA VAL A 61 12.32 2.17 17.92
C VAL A 61 10.82 2.42 18.08
N ALA A 62 10.22 3.30 17.28
CA ALA A 62 8.79 3.55 17.30
C ALA A 62 7.96 2.32 16.93
N SER A 63 8.40 1.50 15.96
CA SER A 63 7.69 0.26 15.60
C SER A 63 7.69 -0.77 16.73
N ILE A 64 8.83 -0.89 17.43
CA ILE A 64 8.95 -1.77 18.60
C ILE A 64 8.06 -1.26 19.75
N ILE A 65 8.09 0.05 20.04
CA ILE A 65 7.23 0.66 21.06
C ILE A 65 5.75 0.45 20.72
N PHE A 66 5.36 0.65 19.45
CA PHE A 66 4.00 0.44 18.98
C PHE A 66 3.52 -1.00 19.24
N PHE A 67 4.36 -2.00 18.95
CA PHE A 67 4.04 -3.38 19.29
C PHE A 67 3.96 -3.59 20.82
N SER A 68 4.92 -3.05 21.58
CA SER A 68 4.94 -3.17 23.05
C SER A 68 3.67 -2.61 23.70
N LEU A 69 3.09 -1.53 23.15
CA LEU A 69 1.81 -1.00 23.63
C LEU A 69 0.67 -2.00 23.52
N HIS A 70 0.63 -2.82 22.46
CA HIS A 70 -0.39 -3.87 22.32
C HIS A 70 -0.21 -4.98 23.35
N VAL A 71 1.04 -5.34 23.67
CA VAL A 71 1.35 -6.32 24.72
C VAL A 71 0.96 -5.79 26.09
N VAL A 72 1.29 -4.53 26.39
CA VAL A 72 0.89 -3.86 27.64
C VAL A 72 -0.64 -3.77 27.74
N GLY A 73 -1.32 -3.54 26.62
CA GLY A 73 -2.78 -3.53 26.55
C GLY A 73 -3.46 -4.84 26.94
N LEU A 74 -2.74 -5.97 26.91
CA LEU A 74 -3.28 -7.24 27.40
C LEU A 74 -3.51 -7.24 28.92
N LEU A 75 -2.86 -6.35 29.67
CA LEU A 75 -2.98 -6.30 31.13
C LEU A 75 -4.36 -5.83 31.61
N TRP A 76 -5.12 -5.13 30.76
CA TRP A 76 -6.42 -4.58 31.11
C TRP A 76 -7.54 -4.95 30.12
N THR A 77 -7.28 -5.81 29.14
CA THR A 77 -8.32 -6.27 28.21
C THR A 77 -9.24 -7.28 28.90
N GLU A 78 -10.56 -7.13 28.70
CA GLU A 78 -11.55 -8.10 29.18
C GLU A 78 -11.55 -9.39 28.35
N ASP A 79 -11.23 -9.29 27.05
CA ASP A 79 -11.09 -10.44 26.15
C ASP A 79 -9.61 -10.69 25.81
N ILE A 80 -8.98 -11.57 26.59
CA ILE A 80 -7.58 -11.97 26.39
C ILE A 80 -7.40 -12.73 25.06
N LYS A 81 -8.39 -13.54 24.63
CA LYS A 81 -8.27 -14.32 23.40
C LYS A 81 -8.21 -13.41 22.18
N TRP A 82 -9.10 -12.41 22.13
CA TRP A 82 -9.08 -11.41 21.08
C TRP A 82 -7.84 -10.51 21.17
N GLY A 83 -7.43 -10.11 22.38
CA GLY A 83 -6.19 -9.37 22.60
C GLY A 83 -4.97 -10.08 22.02
N LEU A 84 -4.80 -11.39 22.32
CA LEU A 84 -3.71 -12.20 21.77
C LEU A 84 -3.78 -12.33 20.25
N HIS A 85 -4.99 -12.40 19.68
CA HIS A 85 -5.17 -12.40 18.23
C HIS A 85 -4.67 -11.09 17.59
N ILE A 86 -4.94 -9.94 18.19
CA ILE A 86 -4.44 -8.64 17.72
C ILE A 86 -2.92 -8.54 17.89
N VAL A 87 -2.36 -8.94 19.02
CA VAL A 87 -0.90 -8.96 19.23
C VAL A 87 -0.20 -9.81 18.17
N LYS A 88 -0.73 -10.99 17.85
CA LYS A 88 -0.21 -11.83 16.76
C LYS A 88 -0.26 -11.12 15.41
N LYS A 89 -1.34 -10.38 15.12
CA LYS A 89 -1.48 -9.62 13.87
C LYS A 89 -0.47 -8.46 13.76
N MET A 90 -0.01 -7.91 14.88
CA MET A 90 0.93 -6.79 14.91
C MET A 90 2.40 -7.22 14.98
N ILE A 91 2.71 -8.52 15.01
CA ILE A 91 4.08 -9.05 15.20
C ILE A 91 5.07 -8.55 14.13
N ASP A 92 4.58 -8.22 12.93
CA ASP A 92 5.40 -7.69 11.85
C ASP A 92 6.07 -6.36 12.22
N PHE A 93 5.47 -5.54 13.10
CA PHE A 93 6.07 -4.29 13.58
C PHE A 93 7.25 -4.53 14.53
N LEU A 94 7.26 -5.66 15.23
CA LEU A 94 8.35 -6.07 16.12
C LEU A 94 9.50 -6.74 15.36
N ILE A 95 9.17 -7.62 14.41
CA ILE A 95 10.16 -8.50 13.77
C ILE A 95 10.43 -8.03 12.34
N PHE A 96 9.43 -8.07 11.47
CA PHE A 96 9.63 -7.94 10.04
C PHE A 96 10.07 -6.53 9.64
N LEU A 97 9.44 -5.48 10.17
CA LEU A 97 9.77 -4.09 9.83
C LEU A 97 11.20 -3.68 10.25
N PRO A 98 11.68 -4.01 11.48
CA PRO A 98 13.09 -3.85 11.83
C PRO A 98 14.05 -4.59 10.92
N ILE A 99 13.75 -5.85 10.60
CA ILE A 99 14.56 -6.64 9.68
C ILE A 99 14.61 -5.96 8.31
N LEU A 100 13.45 -5.64 7.73
CA LEU A 100 13.30 -5.02 6.42
C LEU A 100 14.15 -3.76 6.28
N LEU A 101 14.08 -2.84 7.24
CA LEU A 101 14.82 -1.58 7.20
C LEU A 101 16.33 -1.74 7.46
N THR A 102 16.76 -2.82 8.14
CA THR A 102 18.19 -3.11 8.32
C THR A 102 18.83 -3.74 7.08
N VAL A 103 18.06 -4.41 6.21
CA VAL A 103 18.59 -5.11 5.01
C VAL A 103 18.42 -4.31 3.72
N THR A 104 17.53 -3.32 3.73
CA THR A 104 17.25 -2.45 2.58
C THR A 104 18.44 -1.53 2.29
N LYS A 105 18.85 -1.45 1.02
CA LYS A 105 19.92 -0.55 0.56
C LYS A 105 19.36 0.54 -0.34
N LYS A 106 19.82 1.78 -0.13
CA LYS A 106 19.37 2.96 -0.90
C LYS A 106 19.57 2.79 -2.41
N GLU A 107 20.68 2.17 -2.80
CA GLU A 107 21.04 1.90 -4.21
C GLU A 107 20.00 1.03 -4.93
N TYR A 108 19.27 0.20 -4.19
CA TYR A 108 18.32 -0.76 -4.72
C TYR A 108 16.85 -0.31 -4.63
N ILE A 109 16.56 0.83 -4.00
CA ILE A 109 15.18 1.34 -3.83
C ILE A 109 14.45 1.42 -5.17
N LYS A 110 15.12 1.91 -6.22
CA LYS A 110 14.55 2.00 -7.57
C LYS A 110 14.08 0.64 -8.10
N TYR A 111 14.78 -0.45 -7.77
CA TYR A 111 14.41 -1.79 -8.23
C TYR A 111 13.20 -2.33 -7.47
N TYR A 112 13.09 -2.10 -6.16
CA TYR A 112 11.91 -2.50 -5.41
C TYR A 112 10.67 -1.74 -5.89
N VAL A 113 10.80 -0.42 -6.09
CA VAL A 113 9.71 0.42 -6.59
C VAL A 113 9.29 -0.02 -7.99
N SER A 114 10.23 -0.25 -8.91
CA SER A 114 9.90 -0.74 -10.25
C SER A 114 9.22 -2.11 -10.23
N ALA A 115 9.68 -3.03 -9.37
CA ALA A 115 9.08 -4.35 -9.22
C ALA A 115 7.64 -4.27 -8.67
N PHE A 116 7.44 -3.43 -7.67
CA PHE A 116 6.11 -3.12 -7.13
C PHE A 116 5.17 -2.52 -8.18
N LEU A 117 5.63 -1.49 -8.91
CA LEU A 117 4.85 -0.84 -9.95
C LEU A 117 4.49 -1.82 -11.08
N LEU A 118 5.44 -2.66 -11.50
CA LEU A 118 5.18 -3.69 -12.50
C LEU A 118 4.09 -4.67 -12.05
N ALA A 119 4.15 -5.12 -10.79
CA ALA A 119 3.12 -6.00 -10.22
C ALA A 119 1.75 -5.32 -10.16
N MET A 120 1.71 -4.05 -9.77
CA MET A 120 0.47 -3.26 -9.75
C MET A 120 -0.10 -3.05 -11.16
N THR A 121 0.74 -2.78 -12.15
CA THR A 121 0.32 -2.70 -13.57
C THR A 121 -0.24 -4.04 -14.07
N ILE A 122 0.37 -5.18 -13.73
CA ILE A 122 -0.18 -6.50 -14.06
C ILE A 122 -1.55 -6.70 -13.41
N SER A 123 -1.68 -6.33 -12.14
CA SER A 123 -2.96 -6.43 -11.40
C SER A 123 -4.03 -5.55 -12.03
N GLU A 124 -3.69 -4.32 -12.40
CA GLU A 124 -4.58 -3.35 -13.05
C GLU A 124 -5.02 -3.82 -14.44
N ILE A 125 -4.09 -4.29 -15.29
CA ILE A 125 -4.43 -4.83 -16.61
C ILE A 125 -5.39 -6.00 -16.47
N THR A 126 -5.12 -6.91 -15.53
CA THR A 126 -6.02 -8.04 -15.25
C THR A 126 -7.40 -7.57 -14.76
N SER A 127 -7.42 -6.54 -13.92
CA SER A 127 -8.66 -5.90 -13.47
C SER A 127 -9.48 -5.38 -14.65
N TYR A 128 -8.86 -4.65 -15.57
CA TYR A 128 -9.54 -4.17 -16.77
C TYR A 128 -10.00 -5.30 -17.69
N LEU A 129 -9.21 -6.36 -17.88
CA LEU A 129 -9.63 -7.51 -18.69
C LEU A 129 -10.87 -8.19 -18.12
N ILE A 130 -11.01 -8.27 -16.79
CA ILE A 130 -12.23 -8.79 -16.14
C ILE A 130 -13.38 -7.80 -16.27
N TRP A 131 -13.13 -6.50 -16.07
CA TRP A 131 -14.15 -5.47 -16.14
C TRP A 131 -14.75 -5.30 -17.54
N PHE A 132 -13.93 -5.41 -18.59
CA PHE A 132 -14.37 -5.43 -19.99
C PHE A 132 -14.88 -6.81 -20.44
N GLU A 133 -14.98 -7.78 -19.53
CA GLU A 133 -15.44 -9.15 -19.81
C GLU A 133 -14.62 -9.88 -20.89
N VAL A 134 -13.37 -9.47 -21.12
CA VAL A 134 -12.43 -10.12 -22.05
C VAL A 134 -11.98 -11.46 -21.49
N ILE A 135 -11.85 -11.56 -20.16
CA ILE A 135 -11.57 -12.81 -19.45
C ILE A 135 -12.62 -13.04 -18.37
N ASN A 136 -12.96 -14.31 -18.13
CA ASN A 136 -13.87 -14.68 -17.05
C ASN A 136 -13.28 -14.30 -15.69
N PRO A 137 -14.11 -13.76 -14.76
CA PRO A 137 -13.67 -13.53 -13.40
C PRO A 137 -13.15 -14.81 -12.74
N PHE A 138 -12.11 -14.69 -11.92
CA PHE A 138 -11.51 -15.80 -11.21
C PHE A 138 -11.14 -15.42 -9.78
N LYS A 139 -10.91 -16.42 -8.93
CA LYS A 139 -10.72 -16.25 -7.47
C LYS A 139 -11.91 -15.49 -6.87
N SER A 140 -11.66 -14.33 -6.28
CA SER A 140 -12.66 -13.47 -5.63
C SER A 140 -13.12 -12.30 -6.51
N ALA A 141 -12.68 -12.22 -7.77
CA ALA A 141 -13.09 -11.16 -8.67
C ALA A 141 -14.50 -11.40 -9.24
N SER A 142 -15.17 -10.30 -9.56
CA SER A 142 -16.38 -10.26 -10.38
C SER A 142 -16.30 -9.07 -11.33
N VAL A 143 -17.23 -8.95 -12.28
CA VAL A 143 -17.31 -7.79 -13.18
C VAL A 143 -17.54 -6.49 -12.37
N LEU A 144 -18.36 -6.57 -11.32
CA LEU A 144 -18.63 -5.45 -10.40
C LEU A 144 -17.48 -5.17 -9.43
N ASN A 145 -16.54 -6.10 -9.25
CA ASN A 145 -15.39 -5.91 -8.39
C ASN A 145 -14.18 -6.67 -8.95
N PRO A 146 -13.49 -6.09 -9.95
CA PRO A 146 -12.51 -6.80 -10.74
C PRO A 146 -11.14 -6.86 -10.05
N THR A 147 -11.08 -7.38 -8.81
CA THR A 147 -9.83 -7.51 -8.03
C THR A 147 -9.48 -8.99 -7.81
N PRO A 148 -8.74 -9.63 -8.73
CA PRO A 148 -8.54 -11.08 -8.69
C PRO A 148 -7.42 -11.55 -7.75
N PHE A 149 -6.39 -10.72 -7.52
CA PHE A 149 -5.20 -11.12 -6.76
C PHE A 149 -5.32 -10.84 -5.27
N MET A 150 -6.05 -9.80 -4.90
CA MET A 150 -6.33 -9.44 -3.51
C MET A 150 -7.72 -8.81 -3.40
N SER A 151 -8.27 -8.73 -2.19
CA SER A 151 -9.54 -8.05 -1.99
C SER A 151 -9.40 -6.55 -2.25
N HIS A 152 -10.45 -5.90 -2.74
CA HIS A 152 -10.55 -4.45 -2.91
C HIS A 152 -10.13 -3.63 -1.66
N ILE A 153 -10.29 -4.21 -0.46
CA ILE A 153 -9.83 -3.66 0.82
C ILE A 153 -8.32 -3.40 0.80
N SER A 154 -7.55 -4.37 0.33
CA SER A 154 -6.09 -4.30 0.24
C SER A 154 -5.66 -3.69 -1.08
N TYR A 155 -6.35 -4.00 -2.18
CA TYR A 155 -5.99 -3.54 -3.52
C TYR A 155 -5.98 -2.03 -3.63
N ASN A 156 -7.02 -1.36 -3.16
CA ASN A 156 -7.15 0.08 -3.35
C ASN A 156 -6.04 0.87 -2.61
N PRO A 157 -5.66 0.58 -1.35
CA PRO A 157 -4.48 1.21 -0.73
C PRO A 157 -3.18 1.00 -1.50
N PHE A 158 -2.97 -0.20 -2.05
CA PHE A 158 -1.81 -0.52 -2.89
C PHE A 158 -1.82 0.29 -4.19
N LEU A 159 -2.98 0.40 -4.83
CA LEU A 159 -3.22 1.19 -6.02
C LEU A 159 -3.00 2.69 -5.75
N ALA A 160 -3.49 3.21 -4.63
CA ALA A 160 -3.27 4.60 -4.23
C ALA A 160 -1.79 4.92 -4.08
N PHE A 161 -1.02 4.00 -3.47
CA PHE A 161 0.41 4.14 -3.33
C PHE A 161 1.15 4.05 -4.68
N ALA A 162 0.72 3.14 -5.57
CA ALA A 162 1.27 3.05 -6.93
C ALA A 162 1.04 4.34 -7.74
N ILE A 163 -0.18 4.89 -7.68
CA ILE A 163 -0.49 6.18 -8.31
C ILE A 163 0.40 7.29 -7.74
N TYR A 164 0.56 7.36 -6.41
CA TYR A 164 1.45 8.32 -5.77
C TYR A 164 2.89 8.21 -6.31
N LEU A 165 3.43 6.99 -6.40
CA LEU A 165 4.79 6.77 -6.90
C LEU A 165 4.94 7.17 -8.37
N LEU A 166 3.99 6.82 -9.24
CA LEU A 166 3.99 7.21 -10.65
C LEU A 166 3.93 8.74 -10.81
N LEU A 167 3.02 9.40 -10.10
CA LEU A 167 2.92 10.85 -10.12
C LEU A 167 4.18 11.51 -9.54
N HIS A 168 4.76 10.97 -8.49
CA HIS A 168 6.00 11.47 -7.93
C HIS A 168 7.14 11.43 -8.98
N GLU A 169 7.28 10.33 -9.72
CA GLU A 169 8.24 10.26 -10.84
C GLU A 169 7.91 11.30 -11.94
N VAL A 170 6.64 11.48 -12.30
CA VAL A 170 6.22 12.46 -13.32
C VAL A 170 6.53 13.90 -12.90
N PHE A 171 6.27 14.28 -11.65
CA PHE A 171 6.40 15.66 -11.17
C PHE A 171 7.82 16.02 -10.70
N PHE A 172 8.58 15.08 -10.14
CA PHE A 172 9.85 15.37 -9.47
C PHE A 172 11.07 14.80 -10.18
N ASN A 173 10.91 13.77 -11.02
CA ASN A 173 12.05 13.21 -11.76
C ASN A 173 12.27 13.96 -13.08
N SER A 174 13.24 14.86 -13.10
CA SER A 174 13.63 15.58 -14.33
C SER A 174 14.49 14.74 -15.29
N SER A 175 14.94 13.56 -14.88
CA SER A 175 15.83 12.70 -15.69
C SER A 175 15.10 11.76 -16.64
N ILE A 176 13.79 11.54 -16.45
CA ILE A 176 12.99 10.71 -17.36
C ILE A 176 12.69 11.45 -18.67
N ASN A 177 12.71 10.71 -19.78
CA ASN A 177 12.36 11.26 -21.10
C ASN A 177 10.84 11.46 -21.24
N SER A 178 10.43 12.15 -22.30
CA SER A 178 9.01 12.45 -22.57
C SER A 178 8.15 11.20 -22.75
N VAL A 179 8.68 10.15 -23.38
CA VAL A 179 7.94 8.89 -23.59
C VAL A 179 7.65 8.19 -22.27
N VAL A 180 8.65 8.02 -21.41
CA VAL A 180 8.49 7.42 -20.07
C VAL A 180 7.53 8.25 -19.23
N ARG A 181 7.65 9.58 -19.30
CA ARG A 181 6.71 10.48 -18.60
C ARG A 181 5.26 10.29 -19.08
N SER A 182 5.04 10.14 -20.39
CA SER A 182 3.72 9.86 -20.94
C SER A 182 3.19 8.49 -20.51
N VAL A 183 4.04 7.45 -20.48
CA VAL A 183 3.66 6.11 -20.01
C VAL A 183 3.27 6.13 -18.52
N TYR A 184 4.07 6.81 -17.68
CA TYR A 184 3.75 6.92 -16.25
C TYR A 184 2.47 7.73 -16.00
N SER A 185 2.26 8.81 -16.77
CA SER A 185 1.03 9.59 -16.70
C SER A 185 -0.18 8.78 -17.14
N PHE A 186 -0.05 7.99 -18.21
CA PHE A 186 -1.08 7.07 -18.68
C PHE A 186 -1.48 6.09 -17.57
N PHE A 187 -0.52 5.36 -16.99
CA PHE A 187 -0.82 4.42 -15.90
C PHE A 187 -1.37 5.09 -14.64
N ALA A 188 -0.89 6.30 -14.29
CA ALA A 188 -1.44 7.03 -13.15
C ALA A 188 -2.93 7.37 -13.37
N ILE A 189 -3.32 7.74 -14.60
CA ILE A 189 -4.71 8.03 -14.96
C ILE A 189 -5.55 6.76 -14.96
N THR A 190 -5.11 5.68 -15.61
CA THR A 190 -5.86 4.43 -15.67
C THR A 190 -6.01 3.81 -14.28
N MET A 191 -4.96 3.82 -13.45
CA MET A 191 -5.06 3.36 -12.06
C MET A 191 -6.02 4.23 -11.24
N SER A 192 -6.07 5.54 -11.50
CA SER A 192 -7.03 6.44 -10.85
C SER A 192 -8.47 6.11 -11.25
N ILE A 193 -8.73 5.73 -12.50
CA ILE A 193 -10.06 5.26 -12.93
C ILE A 193 -10.38 3.91 -12.25
N ASN A 194 -9.43 2.98 -12.24
CA ASN A 194 -9.57 1.66 -11.62
C ASN A 194 -9.88 1.74 -10.11
N MET A 195 -9.36 2.76 -9.40
CA MET A 195 -9.67 3.07 -8.00
C MET A 195 -11.16 3.27 -7.72
N PHE A 196 -11.90 3.82 -8.69
CA PHE A 196 -13.33 4.13 -8.54
C PHE A 196 -14.23 3.09 -9.21
N ILE A 197 -13.69 2.24 -10.09
CA ILE A 197 -14.35 1.00 -10.54
C ILE A 197 -14.39 -0.02 -9.40
N THR A 198 -13.38 -0.02 -8.54
CA THR A 198 -13.28 -0.93 -7.39
C THR A 198 -13.87 -0.32 -6.12
N GLY A 199 -14.46 -1.14 -5.26
CA GLY A 199 -15.25 -0.68 -4.10
C GLY A 199 -14.46 -0.28 -2.84
N GLY A 200 -13.14 -0.08 -2.92
CA GLY A 200 -12.28 0.09 -1.74
C GLY A 200 -12.23 1.52 -1.16
N ARG A 201 -13.13 1.83 -0.22
CA ARG A 201 -13.24 3.14 0.46
C ARG A 201 -11.94 3.60 1.11
N ALA A 202 -11.27 2.72 1.85
CA ALA A 202 -10.02 3.06 2.54
C ALA A 202 -8.94 3.52 1.55
N GLY A 203 -8.82 2.84 0.41
CA GLY A 203 -7.88 3.25 -0.63
C GLY A 203 -8.28 4.54 -1.33
N GLN A 204 -9.58 4.82 -1.51
CA GLN A 204 -10.05 6.11 -2.05
C GLN A 204 -9.67 7.28 -1.13
N VAL A 205 -9.83 7.13 0.19
CA VAL A 205 -9.39 8.13 1.17
C VAL A 205 -7.89 8.35 1.09
N VAL A 206 -7.10 7.26 1.08
CA VAL A 206 -5.64 7.34 0.93
C VAL A 206 -5.27 8.02 -0.39
N PHE A 207 -5.94 7.70 -1.49
CA PHE A 207 -5.73 8.31 -2.80
C PHE A 207 -5.93 9.83 -2.76
N PHE A 208 -7.04 10.33 -2.20
CA PHE A 208 -7.25 11.77 -2.08
C PHE A 208 -6.20 12.45 -1.21
N VAL A 209 -5.80 11.83 -0.09
CA VAL A 209 -4.71 12.33 0.76
C VAL A 209 -3.40 12.41 -0.03
N MET A 210 -3.06 11.38 -0.81
CA MET A 210 -1.83 11.35 -1.62
C MET A 210 -1.82 12.40 -2.73
N ILE A 211 -2.97 12.69 -3.36
CA ILE A 211 -3.10 13.77 -4.34
C ILE A 211 -2.84 15.13 -3.68
N VAL A 212 -3.43 15.39 -2.51
CA VAL A 212 -3.15 16.61 -1.74
C VAL A 212 -1.67 16.70 -1.40
N LEU A 213 -1.07 15.62 -0.90
CA LEU A 213 0.35 15.58 -0.54
C LEU A 213 1.26 15.91 -1.74
N ILE A 214 0.99 15.35 -2.92
CA ILE A 214 1.77 15.62 -4.15
C ILE A 214 1.76 17.11 -4.49
N PHE A 215 0.60 17.77 -4.47
CA PHE A 215 0.54 19.20 -4.78
C PHE A 215 1.24 20.06 -3.74
N PHE A 216 1.16 19.68 -2.46
CA PHE A 216 1.88 20.36 -1.38
C PHE A 216 3.41 20.16 -1.45
N GLN A 217 3.87 19.05 -2.01
CA GLN A 217 5.28 18.79 -2.31
C GLN A 217 5.74 19.54 -3.56
N HIS A 218 4.90 19.64 -4.59
CA HIS A 218 5.25 20.22 -5.88
C HIS A 218 5.31 21.75 -5.85
N TYR A 219 4.30 22.40 -5.26
CA TYR A 219 4.22 23.85 -5.22
C TYR A 219 4.93 24.43 -4.00
N GLN A 220 5.82 25.39 -4.24
CA GLN A 220 6.47 26.16 -3.17
C GLN A 220 5.45 27.03 -2.40
N LYS A 221 4.53 27.70 -3.12
CA LYS A 221 3.48 28.53 -2.52
C LYS A 221 2.34 27.64 -1.99
N LYS A 222 2.20 27.58 -0.66
CA LYS A 222 1.20 26.72 0.00
C LYS A 222 -0.25 27.10 -0.29
N THR A 223 -0.53 28.37 -0.56
CA THR A 223 -1.86 28.82 -1.02
C THR A 223 -2.22 28.27 -2.40
N LEU A 224 -1.27 28.26 -3.34
CA LEU A 224 -1.48 27.66 -4.66
C LEU A 224 -1.65 26.14 -4.56
N ALA A 225 -0.83 25.48 -3.73
CA ALA A 225 -0.98 24.05 -3.46
C ALA A 225 -2.39 23.71 -2.94
N LEU A 226 -2.88 24.49 -1.98
CA LEU A 226 -4.23 24.34 -1.43
C LEU A 226 -5.28 24.48 -2.53
N VAL A 227 -5.28 25.60 -3.27
CA VAL A 227 -6.26 25.87 -4.33
C VAL A 227 -6.26 24.76 -5.38
N VAL A 228 -5.09 24.39 -5.92
CA VAL A 228 -4.99 23.34 -6.94
C VAL A 228 -5.44 21.99 -6.40
N SER A 229 -4.99 21.62 -5.20
CA SER A 229 -5.39 20.34 -4.59
C SER A 229 -6.89 20.27 -4.34
N THR A 230 -7.53 21.35 -3.87
CA THR A 230 -8.98 21.41 -3.68
C THR A 230 -9.71 21.27 -5.01
N VAL A 231 -9.32 22.03 -6.04
CA VAL A 231 -9.96 21.95 -7.37
C VAL A 231 -9.83 20.54 -7.96
N VAL A 232 -8.64 19.94 -7.89
CA VAL A 232 -8.40 18.60 -8.45
C VAL A 232 -9.15 17.53 -7.66
N VAL A 233 -9.10 17.56 -6.32
CA VAL A 233 -9.82 16.60 -5.47
C VAL A 233 -11.33 16.71 -5.70
N SER A 234 -11.89 17.93 -5.72
CA SER A 234 -13.30 18.15 -6.00
C SER A 234 -13.69 17.69 -7.41
N GLY A 235 -12.84 17.95 -8.40
CA GLY A 235 -13.05 17.51 -9.78
C GLY A 235 -13.08 15.99 -9.91
N ILE A 236 -12.11 15.29 -9.31
CA ILE A 236 -12.06 13.82 -9.30
C ILE A 236 -13.26 13.26 -8.53
N PHE A 237 -13.58 13.79 -7.35
CA PHE A 237 -14.70 13.34 -6.55
C PHE A 237 -16.02 13.47 -7.30
N PHE A 238 -16.29 14.65 -7.88
CA PHE A 238 -17.49 14.90 -8.66
C PHE A 238 -17.57 13.98 -9.88
N SER A 239 -16.47 13.84 -10.63
CA SER A 239 -16.42 12.97 -11.81
C SER A 239 -16.70 11.52 -11.44
N ALA A 240 -16.03 11.01 -10.40
CA ALA A 240 -16.23 9.66 -9.91
C ALA A 240 -17.67 9.42 -9.40
N TYR A 241 -18.27 10.41 -8.73
CA TYR A 241 -19.66 10.31 -8.25
C TYR A 241 -20.67 10.23 -9.39
N GLN A 242 -20.41 10.90 -10.51
CA GLN A 242 -21.28 10.84 -11.69
C GLN A 242 -21.02 9.60 -12.56
N SER A 243 -19.78 9.13 -12.63
CA SER A 243 -19.40 8.06 -13.57
C SER A 243 -19.37 6.65 -12.96
N SER A 244 -19.21 6.52 -11.63
CA SER A 244 -19.13 5.23 -10.95
C SER A 244 -20.33 5.02 -10.02
N GLU A 245 -21.22 4.11 -10.42
CA GLU A 245 -22.37 3.70 -9.60
C GLU A 245 -21.93 3.18 -8.23
N ILE A 246 -20.82 2.42 -8.18
CA ILE A 246 -20.28 1.88 -6.93
C ILE A 246 -19.84 3.02 -6.01
N PHE A 247 -19.13 4.02 -6.54
CA PHE A 247 -18.69 5.15 -5.73
C PHE A 247 -19.87 5.99 -5.24
N GLN A 248 -20.84 6.25 -6.13
CA GLN A 248 -22.08 6.95 -5.79
C GLN A 248 -22.82 6.27 -4.63
N GLN A 249 -23.12 4.97 -4.75
CA GLN A 249 -23.83 4.21 -3.72
C GLN A 249 -23.09 4.23 -2.38
N ARG A 250 -21.75 4.17 -2.39
CA ARG A 250 -20.92 4.21 -1.17
C ARG A 250 -20.95 5.57 -0.49
N VAL A 251 -20.93 6.65 -1.27
CA VAL A 251 -21.05 8.01 -0.75
C VAL A 251 -22.44 8.23 -0.17
N ASP A 252 -23.49 7.85 -0.89
CA ASP A 252 -24.88 8.01 -0.44
C ASP A 252 -25.15 7.19 0.82
N GLN A 253 -24.64 5.95 0.90
CA GLN A 253 -24.71 5.13 2.11
C GLN A 253 -24.05 5.85 3.30
N THR A 254 -22.86 6.41 3.10
CA THR A 254 -22.11 7.10 4.17
C THR A 254 -22.84 8.36 4.64
N VAL A 255 -23.43 9.12 3.72
CA VAL A 255 -24.24 10.31 4.03
C VAL A 255 -25.49 9.91 4.80
N ASN A 256 -26.20 8.87 4.35
CA ASN A 256 -27.41 8.37 5.01
C ASN A 256 -27.14 7.87 6.43
N GLU A 257 -26.04 7.13 6.64
CA GLU A 257 -25.60 6.67 7.96
C GLU A 257 -25.21 7.84 8.87
N ALA A 258 -24.55 8.88 8.32
CA ALA A 258 -24.18 10.07 9.09
C ALA A 258 -25.40 10.93 9.50
N LEU A 259 -26.42 11.02 8.64
CA LEU A 259 -27.64 11.78 8.90
C LEU A 259 -28.66 11.02 9.78
N ASN A 260 -28.60 9.69 9.80
CA ASN A 260 -29.50 8.84 10.59
C ASN A 260 -28.72 7.90 11.51
N PRO A 261 -28.15 8.39 12.63
CA PRO A 261 -27.36 7.57 13.55
C PRO A 261 -28.14 6.39 14.14
N ASN A 262 -29.47 6.49 14.21
CA ASN A 262 -30.34 5.42 14.72
C ASN A 262 -30.47 4.23 13.75
N LEU A 263 -30.13 4.42 12.47
CA LEU A 263 -29.98 3.32 11.50
C LEU A 263 -28.64 2.60 11.64
N TRP A 264 -27.73 3.11 12.48
CA TRP A 264 -26.56 2.41 12.97
C TRP A 264 -26.99 1.31 13.96
N SER A 265 -27.90 0.43 13.52
CA SER A 265 -28.02 -0.88 14.14
C SER A 265 -26.65 -1.52 13.97
N GLY A 266 -26.10 -2.11 15.03
CA GLY A 266 -24.84 -2.85 15.01
C GLY A 266 -24.85 -4.11 14.11
N SER A 267 -25.56 -4.06 12.97
CA SER A 267 -25.16 -4.71 11.74
C SER A 267 -23.65 -4.62 11.68
N ARG A 268 -23.02 -5.76 11.94
CA ARG A 268 -21.60 -6.00 11.73
C ARG A 268 -21.32 -5.97 10.24
N SER A 269 -21.66 -4.87 9.55
CA SER A 269 -20.98 -4.45 8.35
C SER A 269 -19.63 -3.88 8.76
N SER A 270 -18.83 -4.70 9.46
CA SER A 270 -17.41 -4.79 9.17
C SER A 270 -17.28 -5.28 7.73
N ILE A 271 -17.73 -4.45 6.79
CA ILE A 271 -17.32 -4.50 5.41
C ILE A 271 -15.96 -3.80 5.44
N GLY A 272 -15.01 -4.56 5.99
CA GLY A 272 -13.64 -4.48 5.54
C GLY A 272 -13.69 -4.55 4.04
#